data_AF-A0A4V1EPS6-F1
#
_entry.id   AF-A0A4V1EPS6-F1
#
_cell.length_a   1.000
_cell.length_b   1.000
_cell.length_c   1.000
_cell.angle_alpha   90.00
_cell.angle_beta   90.00
_cell.angle_gamma   90.00
#
_symmetry.space_group_name_H-M   'P 1'
#
loop_
_entity.id
_entity.type
_entity.pdbx_description
1 polymer ?
#
loop_
_entity_poly.entity_id
_entity_poly.type
_entity_poly.pdbx_seq_one_letter_code
_entity_poly.pdbx_strand_id
1 'polypeptide(L)'
;MALFSRRPKPSEEPERDAAASTAAEATPEAPAENVPHVPISVSTFGENRTPDAAPAMPEGVSAMAAARPPHLASPAAEASKDLETVPGLRDNVLLRDALAALPEKAQPVELMNVARQLLQGHVYIRVQGDARELLAKGDNLPTSVITYQEQKYMLVYSSGRALQDAVRADGDASTSALAQPVISLLRQIVAGEFGGIAVDHASRPGSAILPKPLIEKALADLDPHLAVKTLLAADRTDETAGDVADALTYAPVWVAARRGEGDRIGIAELRTTDGERILELFSHPLELVALGRGDQPAKVTPEQLARALRSDDGISGVIVNPAGPWIRLSRAQLAPVLALGA
;
A
#
# COMPACT_ATOMS: atom_id res chain seq x y z
N MET A 1 48.56 -3.07 -41.26
CA MET A 1 49.78 -2.23 -41.15
C MET A 1 49.40 -0.88 -40.55
N ALA A 2 50.36 -0.02 -40.19
CA ALA A 2 50.14 1.13 -39.31
C ALA A 2 50.60 2.47 -39.93
N LEU A 3 50.65 3.51 -39.09
CA LEU A 3 51.24 4.86 -39.27
C LEU A 3 50.33 5.95 -39.89
N PHE A 4 50.48 7.24 -39.55
CA PHE A 4 50.68 7.96 -38.26
C PHE A 4 50.77 9.48 -38.54
N SER A 5 50.57 10.34 -37.51
CA SER A 5 51.02 11.77 -37.45
C SER A 5 50.29 12.82 -38.32
N ARG A 6 50.25 14.13 -38.00
CA ARG A 6 50.62 14.89 -36.77
C ARG A 6 49.88 16.27 -36.71
N ARG A 7 49.91 16.92 -35.53
CA ARG A 7 49.41 18.29 -35.24
C ARG A 7 50.52 19.35 -35.48
N PRO A 8 50.22 20.67 -35.52
CA PRO A 8 50.44 21.49 -34.31
C PRO A 8 49.39 22.62 -34.04
N LYS A 9 49.57 23.29 -32.90
CA LYS A 9 48.99 24.59 -32.41
C LYS A 9 50.22 25.41 -31.86
N PRO A 10 50.15 26.68 -31.37
CA PRO A 10 49.10 27.36 -30.59
C PRO A 10 48.35 28.40 -31.47
N SER A 11 47.75 29.53 -31.07
CA SER A 11 47.81 30.38 -29.86
C SER A 11 46.55 31.28 -29.73
N GLU A 12 46.45 32.44 -29.05
CA GLU A 12 47.10 33.09 -27.85
C GLU A 12 46.07 34.08 -27.23
N GLU A 13 46.40 34.77 -26.13
CA GLU A 13 45.53 35.76 -25.41
C GLU A 13 46.30 37.07 -25.12
N PRO A 14 45.63 38.13 -24.61
CA PRO A 14 46.08 38.62 -23.30
C PRO A 14 44.96 39.15 -22.35
N GLU A 15 45.27 39.14 -21.06
CA GLU A 15 44.67 40.00 -20.01
C GLU A 15 45.66 41.14 -19.64
N ARG A 16 45.45 42.08 -18.70
CA ARG A 16 44.37 42.34 -17.72
C ARG A 16 44.36 43.84 -17.36
N ASP A 17 43.28 44.35 -16.74
CA ASP A 17 43.28 45.25 -15.55
C ASP A 17 41.95 46.04 -15.42
N ALA A 18 41.59 46.72 -14.31
CA ALA A 18 41.58 46.41 -12.87
C ALA A 18 41.39 47.71 -12.05
N ALA A 19 40.28 47.88 -11.30
CA ALA A 19 40.13 48.79 -10.14
C ALA A 19 38.72 48.71 -9.53
N ALA A 20 38.54 49.18 -8.28
CA ALA A 20 37.32 49.00 -7.48
C ALA A 20 36.57 50.30 -7.15
N SER A 21 35.27 50.19 -6.78
CA SER A 21 34.72 50.64 -5.47
C SER A 21 33.27 51.17 -5.50
N THR A 22 32.46 50.69 -4.54
CA THR A 22 31.33 51.36 -3.84
C THR A 22 30.26 52.15 -4.61
N ALA A 23 29.05 51.59 -4.64
CA ALA A 23 27.78 52.26 -4.25
C ALA A 23 26.71 51.18 -3.95
N ALA A 24 25.62 51.53 -3.27
CA ALA A 24 24.51 50.61 -2.98
C ALA A 24 23.16 51.34 -3.08
N GLU A 25 22.12 50.69 -3.61
CA GLU A 25 20.73 50.83 -3.12
C GLU A 25 19.75 49.79 -3.70
N ALA A 26 18.66 49.58 -2.94
CA ALA A 26 17.33 49.10 -3.33
C ALA A 26 17.17 47.89 -4.31
N THR A 27 17.05 46.69 -3.74
CA THR A 27 16.30 45.58 -4.37
C THR A 27 14.79 45.73 -4.03
N PRO A 28 13.85 45.58 -4.97
CA PRO A 28 12.42 45.56 -4.65
C PRO A 28 12.01 44.36 -3.80
N GLU A 29 11.21 44.61 -2.77
CA GLU A 29 10.70 43.60 -1.83
C GLU A 29 9.49 42.86 -2.41
N ALA A 30 9.55 41.52 -2.44
CA ALA A 30 8.43 40.66 -2.80
C ALA A 30 7.78 40.10 -1.52
N PRO A 31 6.44 40.02 -1.42
CA PRO A 31 5.76 39.63 -0.18
C PRO A 31 6.04 38.15 0.16
N ALA A 32 6.43 37.89 1.40
CA ALA A 32 6.67 36.54 1.89
C ALA A 32 5.36 35.76 2.08
N GLU A 33 5.23 34.64 1.37
CA GLU A 33 4.09 33.73 1.50
C GLU A 33 4.21 32.89 2.79
N ASN A 34 3.21 32.95 3.65
CA ASN A 34 3.26 32.37 5.00
C ASN A 34 2.86 30.88 4.99
N VAL A 35 3.81 30.01 4.65
CA VAL A 35 3.60 28.55 4.57
C VAL A 35 3.54 27.91 5.97
N PRO A 36 2.44 27.21 6.35
CA PRO A 36 2.34 26.58 7.67
C PRO A 36 3.29 25.38 7.85
N HIS A 37 4.35 25.56 8.64
CA HIS A 37 5.25 24.47 9.02
C HIS A 37 4.61 23.52 10.05
N VAL A 38 4.32 22.29 9.64
CA VAL A 38 3.90 21.20 10.55
C VAL A 38 5.11 20.33 10.92
N PRO A 39 5.43 20.14 12.21
CA PRO A 39 6.60 19.38 12.62
C PRO A 39 6.38 17.86 12.52
N ILE A 40 7.08 17.21 11.58
CA ILE A 40 7.15 15.75 11.48
C ILE A 40 8.37 15.25 12.27
N SER A 41 8.11 14.54 13.36
CA SER A 41 9.17 13.98 14.22
C SER A 41 9.87 12.80 13.54
N VAL A 42 11.13 12.98 13.16
CA VAL A 42 12.04 11.86 12.85
C VAL A 42 12.53 11.24 14.16
N SER A 43 12.70 9.92 14.20
CA SER A 43 13.41 9.25 15.30
C SER A 43 14.24 8.09 14.75
N THR A 44 15.48 7.98 15.20
CA THR A 44 16.53 7.14 14.62
C THR A 44 16.59 5.74 15.22
N PHE A 45 17.07 4.79 14.41
CA PHE A 45 17.31 3.40 14.80
C PHE A 45 18.54 3.30 15.73
N GLY A 46 18.43 2.67 16.91
CA GLY A 46 19.60 2.28 17.73
C GLY A 46 19.39 2.14 19.26
N GLU A 47 19.88 1.02 19.81
CA GLU A 47 20.43 0.86 21.19
C GLU A 47 19.59 1.13 22.47
N ASN A 48 18.55 0.31 22.68
CA ASN A 48 18.28 -0.50 23.90
C ASN A 48 18.90 -0.11 25.29
N ARG A 49 18.05 0.12 26.33
CA ARG A 49 18.13 -0.56 27.67
C ARG A 49 17.01 -0.23 28.70
N THR A 50 16.39 -1.29 29.25
CA THR A 50 15.89 -1.54 30.65
C THR A 50 15.25 -0.42 31.50
N PRO A 51 14.16 -0.75 32.24
CA PRO A 51 14.31 -1.04 33.68
C PRO A 51 13.60 -2.33 34.18
N ASP A 52 13.55 -2.51 35.50
CA ASP A 52 13.44 -3.78 36.24
C ASP A 52 12.04 -4.42 36.49
N ALA A 53 12.09 -5.76 36.53
CA ALA A 53 11.50 -6.72 37.49
C ALA A 53 9.98 -6.82 37.85
N ALA A 54 9.50 -8.07 37.64
CA ALA A 54 8.62 -8.88 38.52
C ALA A 54 7.08 -8.68 38.51
N PRO A 55 6.28 -9.72 38.90
CA PRO A 55 6.62 -11.12 39.19
C PRO A 55 6.08 -12.13 38.16
N ALA A 56 6.44 -13.41 38.28
CA ALA A 56 6.08 -14.48 37.33
C ALA A 56 4.75 -15.21 37.64
N MET A 57 4.12 -15.73 36.58
CA MET A 57 3.02 -16.72 36.60
C MET A 57 3.31 -17.81 35.54
N PRO A 58 2.73 -19.03 35.65
CA PRO A 58 3.41 -20.25 35.20
C PRO A 58 3.49 -20.44 33.68
N GLU A 59 4.61 -21.03 33.25
CA GLU A 59 4.87 -21.46 31.88
C GLU A 59 3.94 -22.63 31.49
N GLY A 60 3.36 -22.58 30.28
CA GLY A 60 2.40 -23.60 29.84
C GLY A 60 1.67 -23.35 28.52
N VAL A 61 1.94 -22.25 27.81
CA VAL A 61 1.39 -21.95 26.48
C VAL A 61 2.51 -21.64 25.50
N SER A 62 2.45 -22.23 24.30
CA SER A 62 3.54 -22.16 23.32
C SER A 62 3.67 -20.76 22.71
N ALA A 63 4.78 -20.08 23.02
CA ALA A 63 5.07 -18.75 22.53
C ALA A 63 5.65 -18.79 21.10
N MET A 64 4.80 -18.67 20.07
CA MET A 64 5.28 -18.33 18.72
C MET A 64 4.33 -17.52 17.84
N ALA A 65 3.08 -17.28 18.26
CA ALA A 65 2.29 -16.19 17.70
C ALA A 65 2.83 -14.86 18.25
N ALA A 66 3.55 -14.10 17.41
CA ALA A 66 3.90 -12.73 17.78
C ALA A 66 2.61 -11.92 17.96
N ALA A 67 2.43 -11.30 19.12
CA ALA A 67 1.22 -10.55 19.43
C ALA A 67 1.06 -9.39 18.44
N ARG A 68 -0.08 -9.37 17.72
CA ARG A 68 -0.45 -8.25 16.85
C ARG A 68 -0.51 -6.96 17.69
N PRO A 69 0.05 -5.82 17.22
CA PRO A 69 0.03 -4.57 17.96
C PRO A 69 -1.39 -4.20 18.43
N PRO A 70 -1.60 -3.89 19.72
CA PRO A 70 -2.95 -3.80 20.31
C PRO A 70 -3.78 -2.60 19.82
N HIS A 71 -3.18 -1.66 19.10
CA HIS A 71 -3.88 -0.56 18.44
C HIS A 71 -4.54 -0.97 17.11
N LEU A 72 -4.17 -2.13 16.54
CA LEU A 72 -4.75 -2.60 15.29
C LEU A 72 -6.06 -3.34 15.58
N ALA A 73 -7.20 -2.72 15.26
CA ALA A 73 -8.54 -3.29 15.43
C ALA A 73 -8.69 -4.68 14.77
N SER A 74 -9.48 -5.57 15.39
CA SER A 74 -9.72 -6.94 14.90
C SER A 74 -10.26 -6.94 13.46
N PRO A 75 -9.71 -7.74 12.53
CA PRO A 75 -10.08 -7.64 11.12
C PRO A 75 -11.50 -8.11 10.84
N ALA A 76 -12.28 -7.29 10.14
CA ALA A 76 -13.61 -7.66 9.66
C ALA A 76 -13.54 -8.82 8.66
N ALA A 77 -14.56 -9.68 8.65
CA ALA A 77 -14.68 -10.80 7.72
C ALA A 77 -15.18 -10.37 6.33
N GLU A 78 -15.81 -9.20 6.24
CA GLU A 78 -16.43 -8.59 5.05
C GLU A 78 -16.07 -7.09 5.00
N ALA A 79 -16.23 -6.46 3.84
CA ALA A 79 -16.18 -5.00 3.70
C ALA A 79 -17.40 -4.33 4.36
N SER A 80 -17.35 -3.01 4.62
CA SER A 80 -18.55 -2.27 5.01
C SER A 80 -19.57 -2.23 3.86
N LYS A 81 -20.87 -2.26 4.22
CA LYS A 81 -22.00 -2.18 3.29
C LYS A 81 -22.44 -0.73 3.04
N ASP A 82 -21.74 0.25 3.65
CA ASP A 82 -21.84 1.67 3.35
C ASP A 82 -21.09 2.00 2.05
N LEU A 83 -21.68 1.65 0.90
CA LEU A 83 -21.03 1.70 -0.41
C LEU A 83 -20.87 3.12 -1.01
N GLU A 84 -21.63 4.10 -0.54
CA GLU A 84 -21.64 5.48 -1.06
C GLU A 84 -21.68 6.48 0.10
N THR A 85 -20.70 7.39 0.20
CA THR A 85 -20.80 8.57 1.10
C THR A 85 -21.46 9.78 0.44
N VAL A 86 -21.61 9.76 -0.90
CA VAL A 86 -22.34 10.75 -1.68
C VAL A 86 -23.17 9.99 -2.73
N PRO A 87 -24.50 10.19 -2.81
CA PRO A 87 -25.36 9.41 -3.70
C PRO A 87 -24.89 9.43 -5.16
N GLY A 88 -24.75 8.24 -5.76
CA GLY A 88 -24.26 8.03 -7.12
C GLY A 88 -22.72 8.03 -7.26
N LEU A 89 -21.96 8.18 -6.17
CA LEU A 89 -20.51 7.96 -6.15
C LEU A 89 -20.19 6.77 -5.23
N ARG A 90 -19.83 5.64 -5.86
CA ARG A 90 -19.38 4.44 -5.15
C ARG A 90 -17.97 4.62 -4.59
N ASP A 91 -17.85 4.54 -3.27
CA ASP A 91 -16.59 4.67 -2.56
C ASP A 91 -15.70 3.44 -2.72
N ASN A 92 -14.39 3.64 -2.65
CA ASN A 92 -13.45 2.58 -2.31
C ASN A 92 -13.50 2.33 -0.80
N VAL A 93 -14.56 1.64 -0.38
CA VAL A 93 -14.87 1.34 1.03
C VAL A 93 -13.65 0.87 1.81
N LEU A 94 -12.88 -0.11 1.29
CA LEU A 94 -11.74 -0.68 2.01
C LEU A 94 -10.57 0.29 2.17
N LEU A 95 -10.37 1.21 1.22
CA LEU A 95 -9.39 2.29 1.34
C LEU A 95 -9.89 3.39 2.29
N ARG A 96 -11.14 3.83 2.13
CA ARG A 96 -11.81 4.84 2.96
C ARG A 96 -11.82 4.46 4.43
N ASP A 97 -12.20 3.22 4.74
CA ASP A 97 -12.33 2.72 6.10
C ASP A 97 -10.93 2.50 6.74
N ALA A 98 -9.93 2.10 5.95
CA ALA A 98 -8.54 2.02 6.39
C ALA A 98 -7.91 3.40 6.68
N LEU A 99 -8.31 4.43 5.93
CA LEU A 99 -7.92 5.82 6.18
C LEU A 99 -8.63 6.39 7.41
N ALA A 100 -9.94 6.12 7.56
CA ALA A 100 -10.71 6.52 8.75
C ALA A 100 -10.19 5.88 10.06
N ALA A 101 -9.54 4.72 9.97
CA ALA A 101 -8.91 4.04 11.09
C ALA A 101 -7.48 4.51 11.42
N LEU A 102 -6.92 5.51 10.71
CA LEU A 102 -5.59 6.04 11.02
C LEU A 102 -5.60 6.87 12.32
N PRO A 103 -4.62 6.67 13.23
CA PRO A 103 -4.38 7.60 14.33
C PRO A 103 -3.75 8.90 13.80
N GLU A 104 -3.81 9.99 14.59
CA GLU A 104 -3.22 11.31 14.25
C GLU A 104 -1.74 11.24 13.83
N LYS A 105 -1.02 10.21 14.30
CA LYS A 105 0.36 9.90 13.94
C LYS A 105 0.46 8.44 13.51
N ALA A 106 -0.03 8.14 12.30
CA ALA A 106 0.10 6.82 11.68
C ALA A 106 1.55 6.33 11.70
N GLN A 107 1.78 5.11 12.22
CA GLN A 107 3.08 4.45 12.12
C GLN A 107 3.20 3.74 10.75
N PRO A 108 4.38 3.19 10.38
CA PRO A 108 4.55 2.54 9.08
C PRO A 108 3.60 1.35 8.85
N VAL A 109 3.15 0.65 9.88
CA VAL A 109 2.27 -0.53 9.73
C VAL A 109 0.84 -0.14 9.30
N GLU A 110 0.31 0.97 9.80
CA GLU A 110 -0.98 1.52 9.36
C GLU A 110 -0.88 2.08 7.93
N LEU A 111 0.27 2.65 7.55
CA LEU A 111 0.51 3.04 6.15
C LEU A 111 0.60 1.82 5.22
N MET A 112 1.15 0.69 5.67
CA MET A 112 1.05 -0.58 4.91
C MET A 112 -0.40 -1.08 4.84
N ASN A 113 -1.19 -0.87 5.89
CA ASN A 113 -2.62 -1.19 5.91
C ASN A 113 -3.43 -0.34 4.92
N VAL A 114 -3.10 0.94 4.73
CA VAL A 114 -3.68 1.76 3.65
C VAL A 114 -3.19 1.28 2.29
N ALA A 115 -1.87 1.05 2.14
CA ALA A 115 -1.28 0.64 0.87
C ALA A 115 -1.81 -0.69 0.33
N ARG A 116 -2.10 -1.69 1.18
CA ARG A 116 -2.69 -2.97 0.73
C ARG A 116 -4.16 -2.85 0.30
N GLN A 117 -4.91 -1.90 0.86
CA GLN A 117 -6.32 -1.68 0.53
C GLN A 117 -6.49 -0.77 -0.71
N LEU A 118 -5.46 0.02 -1.04
CA LEU A 118 -5.35 0.77 -2.29
C LEU A 118 -5.24 -0.15 -3.53
N LEU A 119 -4.72 -1.38 -3.40
CA LEU A 119 -4.44 -2.30 -4.52
C LEU A 119 -5.70 -2.93 -5.18
N GLN A 120 -6.89 -2.35 -4.97
CA GLN A 120 -8.16 -2.89 -5.44
C GLN A 120 -9.21 -1.77 -5.61
N GLY A 121 -10.24 -2.05 -6.41
CA GLY A 121 -11.32 -1.09 -6.68
C GLY A 121 -10.89 0.07 -7.58
N HIS A 122 -11.42 1.26 -7.28
CA HIS A 122 -11.19 2.50 -8.01
C HIS A 122 -10.76 3.62 -7.05
N VAL A 123 -10.19 4.71 -7.56
CA VAL A 123 -10.08 5.99 -6.86
C VAL A 123 -10.51 7.11 -7.79
N TYR A 124 -10.91 8.24 -7.22
CA TYR A 124 -11.22 9.44 -8.00
C TYR A 124 -9.99 10.34 -8.12
N ILE A 125 -9.82 10.98 -9.28
CA ILE A 125 -8.91 12.11 -9.48
C ILE A 125 -9.72 13.37 -9.74
N ARG A 126 -9.27 14.52 -9.23
CA ARG A 126 -9.82 15.84 -9.59
C ARG A 126 -9.08 16.40 -10.79
N VAL A 127 -9.84 16.95 -11.72
CA VAL A 127 -9.40 17.53 -12.99
C VAL A 127 -9.98 18.93 -13.11
N GLN A 128 -9.16 19.91 -13.49
CA GLN A 128 -9.63 21.26 -13.81
C GLN A 128 -10.53 21.26 -15.07
N GLY A 129 -11.75 21.82 -14.98
CA GLY A 129 -12.72 21.85 -16.08
C GLY A 129 -13.47 20.53 -16.31
N ASP A 130 -14.09 20.37 -17.50
CA ASP A 130 -14.82 19.16 -17.88
C ASP A 130 -13.87 18.06 -18.36
N ALA A 131 -13.76 16.97 -17.58
CA ALA A 131 -12.88 15.85 -17.88
C ALA A 131 -13.31 15.05 -19.13
N ARG A 132 -14.60 15.03 -19.50
CA ARG A 132 -15.08 14.35 -20.71
C ARG A 132 -14.70 15.13 -21.96
N GLU A 133 -14.83 16.46 -21.93
CA GLU A 133 -14.38 17.30 -23.04
C GLU A 133 -12.88 17.20 -23.28
N LEU A 134 -12.07 17.22 -22.21
CA LEU A 134 -10.61 17.11 -22.32
C LEU A 134 -10.18 15.74 -22.85
N LEU A 135 -10.78 14.64 -22.36
CA LEU A 135 -10.57 13.31 -22.92
C LEU A 135 -11.00 13.21 -24.40
N ALA A 136 -12.11 13.83 -24.78
CA ALA A 136 -12.59 13.83 -26.17
C ALA A 136 -11.71 14.65 -27.13
N LYS A 137 -11.00 15.67 -26.62
CA LYS A 137 -10.00 16.46 -27.36
C LYS A 137 -8.64 15.74 -27.45
N GLY A 138 -8.40 14.74 -26.61
CA GLY A 138 -7.12 14.04 -26.50
C GLY A 138 -6.09 14.80 -25.64
N ASP A 139 -6.52 15.79 -24.87
CA ASP A 139 -5.66 16.61 -24.03
C ASP A 139 -5.20 15.85 -22.78
N ASN A 140 -3.99 16.14 -22.31
CA ASN A 140 -3.51 15.64 -21.02
C ASN A 140 -4.36 16.24 -19.90
N LEU A 141 -4.98 15.38 -19.08
CA LEU A 141 -5.83 15.84 -17.98
C LEU A 141 -5.01 16.63 -16.94
N PRO A 142 -5.39 17.88 -16.61
CA PRO A 142 -4.79 18.67 -15.55
C PRO A 142 -5.19 18.11 -14.17
N THR A 143 -4.51 17.04 -13.76
CA THR A 143 -4.70 16.39 -12.46
C THR A 143 -4.20 17.26 -11.31
N SER A 144 -4.93 17.31 -10.19
CA SER A 144 -4.47 18.00 -8.98
C SER A 144 -3.23 17.31 -8.38
N VAL A 145 -2.24 18.11 -7.94
CA VAL A 145 -0.92 17.66 -7.45
C VAL A 145 -0.52 18.52 -6.26
N ILE A 146 0.15 17.92 -5.26
CA ILE A 146 0.84 18.66 -4.20
C ILE A 146 2.35 18.47 -4.28
N THR A 147 3.11 19.47 -3.83
CA THR A 147 4.56 19.37 -3.65
C THR A 147 4.86 19.05 -2.18
N TYR A 148 5.61 17.98 -1.92
CA TYR A 148 6.06 17.59 -0.59
C TYR A 148 7.49 17.06 -0.66
N GLN A 149 8.38 17.58 0.19
CA GLN A 149 9.83 17.28 0.16
C GLN A 149 10.43 17.38 -1.26
N GLU A 150 10.17 18.52 -1.92
CA GLU A 150 10.59 18.85 -3.30
C GLU A 150 10.01 17.93 -4.41
N GLN A 151 9.24 16.90 -4.07
CA GLN A 151 8.65 15.95 -5.01
C GLN A 151 7.15 16.21 -5.23
N LYS A 152 6.68 15.90 -6.44
CA LYS A 152 5.26 16.02 -6.83
C LYS A 152 4.50 14.73 -6.51
N TYR A 153 3.42 14.84 -5.74
CA TYR A 153 2.51 13.74 -5.41
C TYR A 153 1.15 14.00 -6.05
N MET A 154 0.63 13.04 -6.82
CA MET A 154 -0.72 13.17 -7.40
C MET A 154 -1.79 13.03 -6.31
N LEU A 155 -2.79 13.91 -6.32
CA LEU A 155 -3.94 13.82 -5.42
C LEU A 155 -4.95 12.80 -5.94
N VAL A 156 -5.29 11.84 -5.08
CA VAL A 156 -6.33 10.83 -5.34
C VAL A 156 -7.30 10.76 -4.16
N TYR A 157 -8.54 10.36 -4.43
CA TYR A 157 -9.62 10.37 -3.44
C TYR A 157 -10.31 9.00 -3.34
N SER A 158 -10.51 8.51 -2.13
CA SER A 158 -11.13 7.21 -1.83
C SER A 158 -12.65 7.22 -2.02
N SER A 159 -13.28 8.39 -1.87
CA SER A 159 -14.71 8.49 -1.59
C SER A 159 -15.33 9.79 -2.07
N GLY A 160 -16.66 9.79 -2.25
CA GLY A 160 -17.43 10.99 -2.55
C GLY A 160 -17.29 12.07 -1.48
N ARG A 161 -17.21 11.68 -0.19
CA ARG A 161 -16.95 12.63 0.91
C ARG A 161 -15.57 13.27 0.80
N ALA A 162 -14.50 12.50 0.55
CA ALA A 162 -13.15 13.05 0.42
C ALA A 162 -13.00 14.03 -0.75
N LEU A 163 -13.74 13.83 -1.86
CA LEU A 163 -13.85 14.81 -2.93
C LEU A 163 -14.50 16.12 -2.47
N GLN A 164 -15.61 16.05 -1.74
CA GLN A 164 -16.26 17.25 -1.19
C GLN A 164 -15.40 17.96 -0.15
N ASP A 165 -14.69 17.22 0.70
CA ASP A 165 -13.80 17.77 1.72
C ASP A 165 -12.65 18.55 1.08
N ALA A 166 -12.11 18.04 -0.04
CA ALA A 166 -11.10 18.75 -0.83
C ALA A 166 -11.65 19.99 -1.57
N VAL A 167 -12.84 19.92 -2.18
CA VAL A 167 -13.49 21.10 -2.79
C VAL A 167 -13.80 22.17 -1.73
N ARG A 168 -14.17 21.77 -0.50
CA ARG A 168 -14.38 22.68 0.63
C ARG A 168 -13.08 23.25 1.22
N ALA A 169 -11.94 22.58 1.05
CA ALA A 169 -10.64 23.08 1.48
C ALA A 169 -10.02 24.07 0.46
N ASP A 170 -10.09 23.74 -0.84
CA ASP A 170 -9.51 24.57 -1.91
C ASP A 170 -10.42 25.75 -2.30
N GLY A 171 -11.72 25.66 -2.03
CA GLY A 171 -12.75 26.57 -2.52
C GLY A 171 -13.10 26.39 -4.01
N ASP A 172 -12.36 25.54 -4.74
CA ASP A 172 -12.50 25.37 -6.18
C ASP A 172 -13.56 24.32 -6.57
N ALA A 173 -14.75 24.81 -6.89
CA ALA A 173 -15.87 24.03 -7.44
C ALA A 173 -15.78 23.82 -8.97
N SER A 174 -14.74 24.32 -9.66
CA SER A 174 -14.57 24.26 -11.12
C SER A 174 -14.03 22.91 -11.62
N THR A 175 -13.93 21.91 -10.74
CA THR A 175 -13.25 20.64 -11.00
C THR A 175 -14.20 19.47 -11.24
N SER A 176 -13.97 18.69 -12.30
CA SER A 176 -14.57 17.38 -12.48
C SER A 176 -13.89 16.33 -11.60
N ALA A 177 -14.65 15.30 -11.17
CA ALA A 177 -14.11 14.08 -10.60
C ALA A 177 -14.19 12.93 -11.62
N LEU A 178 -13.08 12.23 -11.85
CA LEU A 178 -13.00 11.06 -12.73
C LEU A 178 -12.60 9.82 -11.92
N ALA A 179 -13.42 8.77 -11.95
CA ALA A 179 -13.07 7.47 -11.38
C ALA A 179 -12.04 6.76 -12.27
N GLN A 180 -11.01 6.16 -11.66
CA GLN A 180 -9.95 5.41 -12.33
C GLN A 180 -9.68 4.07 -11.61
N PRO A 181 -9.51 2.95 -12.33
CA PRO A 181 -9.09 1.68 -11.74
C PRO A 181 -7.70 1.84 -11.10
N VAL A 182 -7.55 1.49 -9.82
CA VAL A 182 -6.36 1.94 -9.06
C VAL A 182 -5.06 1.39 -9.65
N ILE A 183 -5.02 0.12 -10.07
CA ILE A 183 -3.81 -0.50 -10.62
C ILE A 183 -3.35 0.19 -11.93
N SER A 184 -4.27 0.68 -12.76
CA SER A 184 -3.92 1.47 -13.96
C SER A 184 -3.27 2.79 -13.57
N LEU A 185 -3.85 3.49 -12.60
CA LEU A 185 -3.32 4.77 -12.10
C LEU A 185 -1.96 4.60 -11.43
N LEU A 186 -1.76 3.56 -10.60
CA LEU A 186 -0.48 3.28 -9.96
C LEU A 186 0.61 2.94 -10.98
N ARG A 187 0.29 2.21 -12.07
CA ARG A 187 1.23 1.97 -13.16
C ARG A 187 1.61 3.27 -13.88
N GLN A 188 0.67 4.20 -14.06
CA GLN A 188 0.95 5.54 -14.61
C GLN A 188 1.86 6.37 -13.69
N ILE A 189 1.61 6.35 -12.37
CA ILE A 189 2.46 7.02 -11.36
C ILE A 189 3.90 6.46 -11.38
N VAL A 190 4.04 5.13 -11.50
CA VAL A 190 5.36 4.49 -11.60
C VAL A 190 6.07 4.81 -12.93
N ALA A 191 5.34 4.92 -14.04
CA ALA A 191 5.90 5.34 -15.32
C ALA A 191 6.25 6.84 -15.38
N GLY A 192 5.58 7.69 -14.60
CA GLY A 192 5.73 9.15 -14.61
C GLY A 192 6.73 9.71 -13.59
N GLU A 193 6.87 11.04 -13.59
CA GLU A 193 7.80 11.82 -12.75
C GLU A 193 7.31 12.06 -11.30
N PHE A 194 6.22 11.41 -10.88
CA PHE A 194 5.65 11.61 -9.55
C PHE A 194 6.46 10.90 -8.46
N GLY A 195 6.68 11.57 -7.33
CA GLY A 195 7.28 11.00 -6.12
C GLY A 195 6.36 10.00 -5.39
N GLY A 196 5.08 9.94 -5.77
CA GLY A 196 4.08 9.03 -5.24
C GLY A 196 2.67 9.57 -5.42
N ILE A 197 1.76 9.15 -4.53
CA ILE A 197 0.40 9.71 -4.42
C ILE A 197 0.14 10.24 -3.01
N ALA A 198 -0.79 11.19 -2.90
CA ALA A 198 -1.38 11.61 -1.65
C ALA A 198 -2.89 11.35 -1.68
N VAL A 199 -3.34 10.45 -0.82
CA VAL A 199 -4.71 9.96 -0.72
C VAL A 199 -5.47 10.81 0.30
N ASP A 200 -6.65 11.29 -0.08
CA ASP A 200 -7.60 11.99 0.80
C ASP A 200 -6.97 13.17 1.57
N HIS A 201 -6.04 13.90 0.94
CA HIS A 201 -5.13 14.86 1.59
C HIS A 201 -5.79 15.92 2.51
N ALA A 202 -7.02 16.35 2.16
CA ALA A 202 -7.82 17.33 2.92
C ALA A 202 -8.68 16.71 4.04
N SER A 203 -8.89 15.39 4.00
CA SER A 203 -9.64 14.65 5.01
C SER A 203 -8.84 14.54 6.31
N ARG A 204 -9.53 14.52 7.45
CA ARG A 204 -8.92 14.39 8.78
C ARG A 204 -9.72 13.40 9.64
N PRO A 205 -9.06 12.45 10.35
CA PRO A 205 -7.62 12.16 10.32
C PRO A 205 -7.16 11.42 9.04
N GLY A 206 -8.09 10.87 8.27
CA GLY A 206 -7.80 9.91 7.19
C GLY A 206 -7.20 10.49 5.91
N SER A 207 -5.95 10.94 5.98
CA SER A 207 -5.11 11.32 4.83
C SER A 207 -3.79 10.56 4.86
N ALA A 208 -3.29 10.08 3.72
CA ALA A 208 -2.03 9.32 3.65
C ALA A 208 -1.18 9.71 2.44
N ILE A 209 0.14 9.84 2.63
CA ILE A 209 1.12 9.97 1.54
C ILE A 209 1.80 8.62 1.33
N LEU A 210 1.80 8.12 0.10
CA LEU A 210 2.36 6.82 -0.27
C LEU A 210 3.44 7.02 -1.35
N PRO A 211 4.72 6.81 -1.02
CA PRO A 211 5.83 7.14 -1.92
C PRO A 211 6.00 6.09 -3.03
N LYS A 212 6.53 6.52 -4.17
CA LYS A 212 6.69 5.72 -5.39
C LYS A 212 7.42 4.38 -5.16
N PRO A 213 8.53 4.27 -4.39
CA PRO A 213 9.17 2.97 -4.13
C PRO A 213 8.29 1.94 -3.41
N LEU A 214 7.33 2.39 -2.58
CA LEU A 214 6.34 1.50 -1.97
C LEU A 214 5.33 1.00 -3.01
N ILE A 215 4.87 1.89 -3.90
CA ILE A 215 3.96 1.57 -5.00
C ILE A 215 4.64 0.59 -5.98
N GLU A 216 5.90 0.84 -6.35
CA GLU A 216 6.70 -0.03 -7.21
C GLU A 216 6.83 -1.44 -6.62
N LYS A 217 7.19 -1.56 -5.34
CA LYS A 217 7.28 -2.85 -4.66
C LYS A 217 5.91 -3.54 -4.55
N ALA A 218 4.83 -2.78 -4.32
CA ALA A 218 3.48 -3.32 -4.28
C ALA A 218 2.98 -3.82 -5.64
N LEU A 219 3.32 -3.14 -6.74
CA LEU A 219 2.97 -3.60 -8.09
C LEU A 219 3.81 -4.80 -8.56
N ALA A 220 5.02 -4.99 -8.03
CA ALA A 220 5.93 -6.07 -8.41
C ALA A 220 5.49 -7.45 -7.89
N ASP A 221 4.86 -7.51 -6.72
CA ASP A 221 4.30 -8.75 -6.13
C ASP A 221 2.79 -8.92 -6.39
N LEU A 222 2.19 -8.10 -7.26
CA LEU A 222 0.75 -8.10 -7.51
C LEU A 222 0.30 -9.33 -8.33
N ASP A 223 -0.83 -9.93 -7.95
CA ASP A 223 -1.57 -10.84 -8.84
C ASP A 223 -2.06 -10.09 -10.09
N PRO A 224 -1.67 -10.48 -11.32
CA PRO A 224 -2.16 -9.85 -12.55
C PRO A 224 -3.68 -9.86 -12.72
N HIS A 225 -4.38 -10.83 -12.11
CA HIS A 225 -5.84 -10.98 -12.20
C HIS A 225 -6.59 -10.40 -11.00
N LEU A 226 -5.88 -10.04 -9.92
CA LEU A 226 -6.46 -9.66 -8.62
C LEU A 226 -7.55 -10.64 -8.12
N ALA A 227 -7.48 -11.93 -8.44
CA ALA A 227 -8.62 -12.84 -8.35
C ALA A 227 -9.12 -13.00 -6.91
N VAL A 228 -8.26 -13.54 -6.03
CA VAL A 228 -8.55 -13.68 -4.59
C VAL A 228 -8.86 -12.31 -3.96
N LYS A 229 -8.10 -11.27 -4.33
CA LYS A 229 -8.23 -9.92 -3.78
C LYS A 229 -9.59 -9.28 -4.09
N THR A 230 -10.08 -9.45 -5.31
CA THR A 230 -11.37 -8.90 -5.78
C THR A 230 -12.54 -9.68 -5.19
N LEU A 231 -12.45 -11.01 -5.12
CA LEU A 231 -13.47 -11.86 -4.48
C LEU A 231 -13.66 -11.50 -2.99
N LEU A 232 -12.57 -11.20 -2.26
CA LEU A 232 -12.64 -10.78 -0.85
C LEU A 232 -13.11 -9.32 -0.66
N ALA A 233 -13.08 -8.50 -1.71
CA ALA A 233 -13.56 -7.12 -1.69
C ALA A 233 -15.03 -6.97 -2.15
N ALA A 234 -15.64 -8.04 -2.68
CA ALA A 234 -17.04 -8.08 -3.09
C ALA A 234 -17.99 -8.38 -1.92
N ASP A 235 -19.29 -8.21 -2.16
CA ASP A 235 -20.33 -8.72 -1.26
C ASP A 235 -20.29 -10.26 -1.24
N ARG A 236 -20.24 -10.85 -0.05
CA ARG A 236 -20.15 -12.31 0.12
C ARG A 236 -21.45 -13.01 -0.27
N THR A 237 -21.31 -14.08 -1.04
CA THR A 237 -22.37 -15.04 -1.42
C THR A 237 -22.00 -16.47 -0.98
N ASP A 238 -22.89 -17.43 -1.19
CA ASP A 238 -22.63 -18.84 -0.90
C ASP A 238 -21.55 -19.43 -1.82
N GLU A 239 -21.45 -18.94 -3.07
CA GLU A 239 -20.45 -19.33 -4.06
C GLU A 239 -19.03 -18.84 -3.72
N THR A 240 -18.90 -17.73 -2.98
CA THR A 240 -17.62 -17.04 -2.72
C THR A 240 -16.54 -17.98 -2.14
N ALA A 241 -16.94 -18.99 -1.35
CA ALA A 241 -16.00 -19.96 -0.80
C ALA A 241 -15.46 -20.96 -1.86
N GLY A 242 -16.27 -21.29 -2.87
CA GLY A 242 -15.85 -22.05 -4.06
C GLY A 242 -14.98 -21.20 -4.98
N ASP A 243 -15.43 -19.98 -5.31
CA ASP A 243 -14.68 -19.07 -6.19
C ASP A 243 -13.27 -18.77 -5.67
N VAL A 244 -13.11 -18.58 -4.35
CA VAL A 244 -11.78 -18.40 -3.74
C VAL A 244 -10.98 -19.71 -3.74
N ALA A 245 -11.60 -20.87 -3.53
CA ALA A 245 -10.90 -22.15 -3.62
C ALA A 245 -10.39 -22.45 -5.04
N ASP A 246 -11.17 -22.11 -6.07
CA ASP A 246 -10.76 -22.20 -7.47
C ASP A 246 -9.69 -21.14 -7.80
N ALA A 247 -9.81 -19.91 -7.29
CA ALA A 247 -8.79 -18.86 -7.45
C ALA A 247 -7.43 -19.30 -6.86
N LEU A 248 -7.42 -20.00 -5.73
CA LEU A 248 -6.20 -20.56 -5.12
C LEU A 248 -5.51 -21.63 -5.99
N THR A 249 -6.13 -22.11 -7.09
CA THR A 249 -5.48 -23.05 -8.02
C THR A 249 -4.52 -22.40 -9.02
N TYR A 250 -4.60 -21.08 -9.23
CA TYR A 250 -3.76 -20.34 -10.19
C TYR A 250 -3.21 -19.01 -9.65
N ALA A 251 -3.88 -18.38 -8.68
CA ALA A 251 -3.43 -17.12 -8.12
C ALA A 251 -2.13 -17.29 -7.31
N PRO A 252 -1.20 -16.33 -7.36
CA PRO A 252 -0.04 -16.35 -6.50
C PRO A 252 -0.46 -16.15 -5.04
N VAL A 253 0.09 -16.96 -4.13
CA VAL A 253 -0.16 -16.84 -2.69
C VAL A 253 1.13 -16.72 -1.91
N TRP A 254 1.02 -16.13 -0.72
CA TRP A 254 2.10 -16.03 0.25
C TRP A 254 1.66 -16.63 1.58
N VAL A 255 2.63 -17.17 2.33
CA VAL A 255 2.46 -17.65 3.71
C VAL A 255 3.34 -16.84 4.65
N ALA A 256 2.95 -16.80 5.92
CA ALA A 256 3.79 -16.22 6.97
C ALA A 256 4.92 -17.18 7.36
N ALA A 257 6.14 -16.83 6.96
CA ALA A 257 7.34 -17.61 7.24
C ALA A 257 8.22 -16.94 8.30
N ARG A 258 8.79 -17.73 9.21
CA ARG A 258 9.75 -17.30 10.23
C ARG A 258 10.88 -18.33 10.29
N ARG A 259 12.13 -17.87 10.12
CA ARG A 259 13.31 -18.73 10.30
C ARG A 259 13.50 -19.00 11.80
N GLY A 260 13.39 -20.27 12.20
CA GLY A 260 13.68 -20.73 13.55
C GLY A 260 15.13 -21.20 13.71
N GLU A 261 15.44 -21.76 14.87
CA GLU A 261 16.76 -22.30 15.15
C GLU A 261 17.07 -23.55 14.29
N GLY A 262 18.29 -23.58 13.74
CA GLY A 262 18.76 -24.65 12.86
C GLY A 262 18.28 -24.54 11.41
N ASP A 263 18.15 -23.32 10.88
CA ASP A 263 17.75 -22.99 9.49
C ASP A 263 16.36 -23.48 9.04
N ARG A 264 15.60 -24.13 9.93
CA ARG A 264 14.23 -24.55 9.67
C ARG A 264 13.31 -23.33 9.55
N ILE A 265 12.65 -23.20 8.40
CA ILE A 265 11.60 -22.21 8.19
C ILE A 265 10.31 -22.77 8.79
N GLY A 266 9.84 -22.16 9.87
CA GLY A 266 8.48 -22.37 10.36
C GLY A 266 7.49 -21.54 9.54
N ILE A 267 6.33 -22.12 9.25
CA ILE A 267 5.18 -21.41 8.68
C ILE A 267 4.18 -21.16 9.80
N ALA A 268 3.53 -20.00 9.83
CA ALA A 268 2.55 -19.69 10.85
C ALA A 268 1.22 -20.43 10.62
N GLU A 269 0.70 -20.98 11.71
CA GLU A 269 -0.61 -21.60 11.79
C GLU A 269 -1.44 -20.88 12.84
N LEU A 270 -2.72 -20.67 12.55
CA LEU A 270 -3.70 -20.32 13.58
C LEU A 270 -4.29 -21.60 14.16
N ARG A 271 -4.58 -21.57 15.47
CA ARG A 271 -5.38 -22.59 16.14
C ARG A 271 -6.71 -21.99 16.54
N THR A 272 -7.82 -22.68 16.24
CA THR A 272 -9.15 -22.25 16.71
C THR A 272 -9.32 -22.55 18.19
N THR A 273 -10.38 -21.99 18.79
CA THR A 273 -10.84 -22.36 20.14
C THR A 273 -11.08 -23.87 20.29
N ASP A 274 -11.44 -24.51 19.18
CA ASP A 274 -11.81 -25.92 19.09
C ASP A 274 -10.59 -26.82 18.78
N GLY A 275 -9.39 -26.23 18.71
CA GLY A 275 -8.11 -26.92 18.54
C GLY A 275 -7.69 -27.21 17.09
N GLU A 276 -8.51 -26.82 16.10
CA GLU A 276 -8.22 -27.02 14.68
C GLU A 276 -7.00 -26.22 14.24
N ARG A 277 -6.12 -26.81 13.40
CA ARG A 277 -4.98 -26.10 12.80
C ARG A 277 -5.37 -25.56 11.43
N ILE A 278 -5.10 -24.28 11.20
CA ILE A 278 -5.44 -23.55 9.99
C ILE A 278 -4.20 -22.81 9.47
N LEU A 279 -3.87 -22.99 8.20
CA LEU A 279 -2.76 -22.27 7.55
C LEU A 279 -3.18 -20.85 7.16
N GLU A 280 -2.33 -19.86 7.47
CA GLU A 280 -2.52 -18.46 7.06
C GLU A 280 -2.03 -18.22 5.62
N LEU A 281 -2.95 -17.89 4.72
CA LEU A 281 -2.67 -17.50 3.34
C LEU A 281 -2.90 -16.01 3.11
N PHE A 282 -2.09 -15.41 2.25
CA PHE A 282 -2.17 -14.00 1.87
C PHE A 282 -2.23 -13.88 0.35
N SER A 283 -3.08 -12.98 -0.16
CA SER A 283 -3.19 -12.65 -1.59
C SER A 283 -2.14 -11.63 -2.03
N HIS A 284 -1.50 -10.95 -1.08
CA HIS A 284 -0.42 -10.00 -1.35
C HIS A 284 0.51 -9.84 -0.13
N PRO A 285 1.85 -9.67 -0.30
CA PRO A 285 2.79 -9.51 0.81
C PRO A 285 2.43 -8.42 1.83
N LEU A 286 1.87 -7.29 1.39
CA LEU A 286 1.51 -6.18 2.28
C LEU A 286 0.39 -6.54 3.27
N GLU A 287 -0.41 -7.57 3.02
CA GLU A 287 -1.43 -8.05 3.97
C GLU A 287 -0.79 -8.64 5.23
N LEU A 288 0.29 -9.41 5.05
CA LEU A 288 1.10 -9.92 6.14
C LEU A 288 1.87 -8.81 6.85
N VAL A 289 2.47 -7.87 6.12
CA VAL A 289 3.23 -6.77 6.73
C VAL A 289 2.30 -5.88 7.60
N ALA A 290 1.06 -5.65 7.14
CA ALA A 290 0.04 -4.91 7.90
C ALA A 290 -0.47 -5.62 9.16
N LEU A 291 -0.11 -6.89 9.42
CA LEU A 291 -0.34 -7.53 10.72
C LEU A 291 0.69 -7.11 11.79
N GLY A 292 1.82 -6.50 11.41
CA GLY A 292 2.84 -6.04 12.36
C GLY A 292 3.60 -7.14 13.11
N ARG A 293 3.46 -8.42 12.71
CA ARG A 293 3.96 -9.60 13.44
C ARG A 293 5.47 -9.88 13.30
N GLY A 294 6.15 -9.20 12.38
CA GLY A 294 7.56 -9.44 12.05
C GLY A 294 7.85 -10.72 11.24
N ASP A 295 6.81 -11.49 10.89
CA ASP A 295 6.90 -12.60 9.94
C ASP A 295 7.35 -12.09 8.56
N GLN A 296 7.87 -13.00 7.71
CA GLN A 296 8.29 -12.69 6.34
C GLN A 296 7.36 -13.36 5.32
N PRO A 297 6.98 -12.67 4.22
CA PRO A 297 6.11 -13.22 3.20
C PRO A 297 6.87 -14.18 2.28
N ALA A 298 6.69 -15.49 2.47
CA ALA A 298 7.22 -16.50 1.56
C ALA A 298 6.19 -16.80 0.46
N LYS A 299 6.56 -16.65 -0.82
CA LYS A 299 5.69 -16.98 -1.95
C LYS A 299 5.62 -18.50 -2.12
N VAL A 300 4.41 -19.02 -2.37
CA VAL A 300 4.10 -20.45 -2.50
C VAL A 300 3.31 -20.66 -3.79
N THR A 301 3.62 -21.71 -4.55
CA THR A 301 2.84 -22.07 -5.76
C THR A 301 1.61 -22.90 -5.39
N PRO A 302 0.56 -22.94 -6.23
CA PRO A 302 -0.62 -23.77 -5.99
C PRO A 302 -0.29 -25.26 -5.73
N GLU A 303 0.70 -25.82 -6.43
CA GLU A 303 1.15 -27.21 -6.24
C GLU A 303 1.93 -27.40 -4.93
N GLN A 304 2.68 -26.39 -4.50
CA GLN A 304 3.37 -26.40 -3.20
C GLN A 304 2.36 -26.32 -2.04
N LEU A 305 1.33 -25.48 -2.16
CA LEU A 305 0.22 -25.41 -1.22
C LEU A 305 -0.55 -26.74 -1.16
N ALA A 306 -0.91 -27.29 -2.33
CA ALA A 306 -1.58 -28.57 -2.45
C ALA A 306 -0.76 -29.71 -1.82
N ARG A 307 0.55 -29.76 -2.09
CA ARG A 307 1.48 -30.73 -1.47
C ARG A 307 1.56 -30.56 0.04
N ALA A 308 1.65 -29.33 0.55
CA ALA A 308 1.70 -29.07 1.98
C ALA A 308 0.43 -29.58 2.67
N LEU A 309 -0.75 -29.22 2.15
CA LEU A 309 -2.04 -29.69 2.66
C LEU A 309 -2.15 -31.22 2.60
N ARG A 310 -1.77 -31.87 1.49
CA ARG A 310 -1.75 -33.33 1.36
C ARG A 310 -0.74 -34.02 2.29
N SER A 311 0.30 -33.33 2.75
CA SER A 311 1.33 -33.90 3.64
C SER A 311 0.99 -33.84 5.13
N ASP A 312 -0.02 -33.07 5.52
CA ASP A 312 -0.47 -32.94 6.91
C ASP A 312 -2.01 -32.94 6.98
N ASP A 313 -2.59 -34.10 7.27
CA ASP A 313 -4.03 -34.27 7.53
C ASP A 313 -4.50 -33.57 8.82
N GLY A 314 -3.57 -33.16 9.69
CA GLY A 314 -3.87 -32.34 10.86
C GLY A 314 -4.18 -30.87 10.52
N ILE A 315 -3.99 -30.42 9.27
CA ILE A 315 -4.43 -29.10 8.80
C ILE A 315 -5.89 -29.19 8.33
N SER A 316 -6.79 -28.59 9.11
CA SER A 316 -8.25 -28.62 8.93
C SER A 316 -8.76 -27.68 7.84
N GLY A 317 -7.93 -26.75 7.37
CA GLY A 317 -8.26 -25.79 6.32
C GLY A 317 -7.26 -24.63 6.23
N VAL A 318 -7.68 -23.55 5.54
CA VAL A 318 -6.91 -22.30 5.40
C VAL A 318 -7.76 -21.09 5.78
N ILE A 319 -7.10 -19.99 6.11
CA ILE A 319 -7.72 -18.66 6.19
C ILE A 319 -6.97 -17.71 5.26
N VAL A 320 -7.71 -17.04 4.38
CA VAL A 320 -7.17 -16.19 3.32
C VAL A 320 -7.31 -14.72 3.71
N ASN A 321 -6.23 -13.96 3.56
CA ASN A 321 -6.08 -12.57 4.01
C ASN A 321 -6.57 -12.35 5.46
N PRO A 322 -5.96 -13.00 6.48
CA PRO A 322 -6.34 -12.79 7.89
C PRO A 322 -6.20 -11.34 8.38
N ALA A 323 -5.63 -10.42 7.58
CA ALA A 323 -5.66 -8.98 7.81
C ALA A 323 -6.98 -8.28 7.41
N GLY A 324 -7.94 -8.99 6.81
CA GLY A 324 -9.30 -8.52 6.51
C GLY A 324 -9.43 -7.76 5.17
N PRO A 325 -10.53 -7.93 4.41
CA PRO A 325 -11.58 -8.94 4.60
C PRO A 325 -11.02 -10.36 4.46
N TRP A 326 -11.45 -11.27 5.33
CA TRP A 326 -10.94 -12.64 5.42
C TRP A 326 -12.02 -13.68 5.14
N ILE A 327 -11.62 -14.82 4.56
CA ILE A 327 -12.48 -16.01 4.45
C ILE A 327 -11.75 -17.24 4.98
N ARG A 328 -12.47 -18.11 5.70
CA ARG A 328 -11.99 -19.43 6.11
C ARG A 328 -12.52 -20.47 5.14
N LEU A 329 -11.64 -21.33 4.62
CA LEU A 329 -12.01 -22.47 3.77
C LEU A 329 -11.64 -23.78 4.50
N SER A 330 -12.59 -24.72 4.55
CA SER A 330 -12.36 -26.06 5.08
C SER A 330 -11.55 -26.93 4.12
N ARG A 331 -10.92 -27.99 4.64
CA ARG A 331 -10.23 -29.02 3.82
C ARG A 331 -11.13 -29.63 2.72
N ALA A 332 -12.44 -29.66 2.92
CA ALA A 332 -13.41 -30.11 1.92
C ALA A 332 -13.64 -29.10 0.79
N GLN A 333 -13.73 -27.80 1.10
CA GLN A 333 -13.83 -26.74 0.08
C GLN A 333 -12.54 -26.60 -0.75
N LEU A 334 -11.39 -26.97 -0.18
CA LEU A 334 -10.08 -26.98 -0.85
C LEU A 334 -9.88 -28.16 -1.82
N ALA A 335 -10.92 -28.93 -2.17
CA ALA A 335 -10.84 -30.03 -3.12
C ALA A 335 -10.19 -29.65 -4.48
N PRO A 336 -10.46 -28.48 -5.10
CA PRO A 336 -9.79 -28.07 -6.34
C PRO A 336 -8.27 -27.93 -6.18
N VAL A 337 -7.82 -27.31 -5.08
CA VAL A 337 -6.39 -27.18 -4.75
C VAL A 337 -5.78 -28.55 -4.44
N LEU A 338 -6.48 -29.40 -3.67
CA LEU A 338 -6.00 -30.73 -3.30
C LEU A 338 -5.87 -31.69 -4.49
N ALA A 339 -6.52 -31.42 -5.62
CA ALA A 339 -6.35 -32.16 -6.88
C ALA A 339 -5.07 -31.79 -7.66
N LEU A 340 -4.41 -30.67 -7.35
CA LEU A 340 -3.23 -30.21 -8.10
C LEU A 340 -2.02 -31.11 -7.86
N GLY A 341 -1.53 -31.77 -8.92
CA GLY A 341 -0.42 -32.74 -8.82
C GLY A 341 -0.77 -33.97 -7.98
N ALA A 342 -2.02 -34.42 -8.05
CA ALA A 342 -2.46 -35.76 -7.67
C ALA A 342 -2.20 -36.77 -8.82
#